data_AF-A0A381C7Z1-F1
#
_entry.id   AF-A0A381C7Z1-F1
#
_cell.length_a   1.000
_cell.length_b   1.000
_cell.length_c   1.000
_cell.angle_alpha   90.00
_cell.angle_beta   90.00
_cell.angle_gamma   90.00
#
_symmetry.space_group_name_H-M   'P 1'
#
loop_
_entity.id
_entity.type
_entity.pdbx_description
1 polymer ?
#
loop_
_entity_poly.entity_id
_entity_poly.type
_entity_poly.pdbx_seq_one_letter_code
_entity_poly.pdbx_strand_id
1 'polypeptide(L)'
;MLSLGMALMSLYFLAVFQLFCIKKGENRISLVAVAVYFMAAIVAIFMDGYTFMMFATGANILLLYSFVTRPELRSSLIKIALPTHVVSFGVAYVLFSTYIGKSGFDAYEMDFFRGWGLDLSTLVIPTKGVLWLPDLLGLSVKRTDELYFGDESVWVTTFALPVLLLGLISWWRVKRQMSIATGILFVAILGFYMALGPSLKINSTKPVELQLSHPRHESALMQEEYAVIPTGNAWISENLPGFNVMRASYRWSVLGIFALWFLVMIQISRNNKKNSPLWVMALIALIMFNLPDLQKRWHEGRDYRSMFKQIDNDLVTALRQHVHPAEKVAFIPWGNDFMANYLAPAAGFRTFNIGGDKNLNAAQLSWPTEFLALGGSIDVTRAQAAIKLLTEGTADVLIIPYFNMQWAPQMWPCLEQTTAKLNSDQREIFMSFPEFICPDKRKLELQSVIHALREQPNVEVVDTALFATIRLRPELSGAENHPISPDTVN
;
A
#
# COMPACT_ATOMS: atom_id res chain seq x y z
N MET A 1 -0.67 5.34 -2.91
CA MET A 1 -1.54 6.19 -2.06
C MET A 1 -1.14 6.16 -0.59
N LEU A 2 -0.87 4.99 0.00
CA LEU A 2 -0.40 4.86 1.40
C LEU A 2 0.74 5.83 1.81
N SER A 3 1.84 5.88 1.07
CA SER A 3 2.99 6.75 1.39
C SER A 3 2.64 8.24 1.37
N LEU A 4 1.78 8.66 0.43
CA LEU A 4 1.27 10.04 0.37
C LEU A 4 0.38 10.34 1.58
N GLY A 5 -0.51 9.41 1.96
CA GLY A 5 -1.32 9.54 3.17
C GLY A 5 -0.47 9.72 4.42
N MET A 6 0.62 8.94 4.56
CA MET A 6 1.57 9.07 5.67
C MET A 6 2.29 10.44 5.66
N ALA A 7 2.70 10.94 4.49
CA ALA A 7 3.31 12.26 4.36
C ALA A 7 2.37 13.40 4.77
N LEU A 8 1.06 13.23 4.53
CA LEU A 8 0.02 14.19 4.89
C LEU A 8 -0.36 14.21 6.38
N MET A 9 0.22 13.35 7.22
CA MET A 9 0.02 13.40 8.68
C MET A 9 0.31 14.78 9.28
N SER A 10 1.30 15.48 8.72
CA SER A 10 1.62 16.86 9.10
C SER A 10 0.45 17.83 8.85
N LEU A 11 -0.22 17.74 7.71
CA LEU A 11 -1.42 18.51 7.37
C LEU A 11 -2.59 18.14 8.29
N TYR A 12 -2.81 16.84 8.52
CA TYR A 12 -3.91 16.37 9.36
C TYR A 12 -3.79 16.91 10.78
N PHE A 13 -2.59 16.82 11.36
CA PHE A 13 -2.35 17.36 12.70
C PHE A 13 -2.33 18.88 12.72
N LEU A 14 -1.86 19.56 11.67
CA LEU A 14 -2.03 21.01 11.57
C LEU A 14 -3.51 21.41 11.71
N ALA A 15 -4.41 20.68 11.04
CA ALA A 15 -5.85 20.89 11.18
C ALA A 15 -6.35 20.64 12.62
N VAL A 16 -5.87 19.59 13.29
CA VAL A 16 -6.14 19.34 14.72
C VAL A 16 -5.74 20.54 15.58
N PHE A 17 -4.54 21.08 15.37
CA PHE A 17 -4.04 22.20 16.16
C PHE A 17 -4.82 23.48 15.90
N GLN A 18 -5.19 23.76 14.65
CA GLN A 18 -6.03 24.91 14.32
C GLN A 18 -7.42 24.82 14.97
N LEU A 19 -7.97 23.61 15.07
CA LEU A 19 -9.31 23.40 15.62
C LEU A 19 -9.34 23.33 17.16
N PHE A 20 -8.36 22.66 17.78
CA PHE A 20 -8.40 22.34 19.23
C PHE A 20 -7.45 23.22 20.06
N CYS A 21 -6.38 23.75 19.46
CA CYS A 21 -5.32 24.47 20.16
C CYS A 21 -5.37 25.98 19.86
N ILE A 22 -6.52 26.60 20.16
CA ILE A 22 -6.74 28.04 19.94
C ILE A 22 -5.71 28.87 20.70
N LYS A 23 -5.19 29.92 20.04
CA LYS A 23 -4.21 30.84 20.61
C LYS A 23 -4.79 31.53 21.85
N LYS A 24 -3.92 31.76 22.84
CA LYS A 24 -4.28 32.45 24.09
C LYS A 24 -4.80 33.85 23.77
N GLY A 25 -6.07 34.13 24.06
CA GLY A 25 -6.74 35.40 23.77
C GLY A 25 -7.76 35.33 22.61
N GLU A 26 -7.69 34.30 21.78
CA GLU A 26 -8.73 33.99 20.79
C GLU A 26 -9.66 32.94 21.40
N ASN A 27 -10.95 33.26 21.55
CA ASN A 27 -11.95 32.29 22.06
C ASN A 27 -12.78 31.67 20.94
N ARG A 28 -12.59 32.11 19.70
CA ARG A 28 -13.39 31.70 18.54
C ARG A 28 -12.55 30.84 17.61
N ILE A 29 -13.09 29.67 17.28
CA ILE A 29 -12.59 28.82 16.21
C ILE A 29 -12.90 29.53 14.89
N SER A 30 -11.89 29.68 14.03
CA SER A 30 -12.09 30.30 12.72
C SER A 30 -12.83 29.36 11.77
N LEU A 31 -13.63 29.91 10.87
CA LEU A 31 -14.29 29.14 9.81
C LEU A 31 -13.26 28.40 8.93
N VAL A 32 -12.09 29.01 8.73
CA VAL A 32 -10.97 28.39 8.01
C VAL A 32 -10.49 27.12 8.69
N ALA A 33 -10.36 27.11 10.03
CA ALA A 33 -9.95 25.91 10.76
C ALA A 33 -10.98 24.77 10.61
N VAL A 34 -12.27 25.09 10.64
CA VAL A 34 -13.36 24.14 10.40
C VAL A 34 -13.27 23.57 8.98
N ALA A 35 -13.13 24.44 7.98
CA ALA A 35 -13.04 24.03 6.58
C ALA A 35 -11.80 23.16 6.30
N VAL A 36 -10.63 23.56 6.81
CA VAL A 36 -9.39 22.78 6.67
C VAL A 36 -9.51 21.42 7.33
N TYR A 37 -10.12 21.34 8.51
CA TYR A 37 -10.34 20.07 9.21
C TYR A 37 -11.27 19.13 8.44
N PHE A 38 -12.38 19.67 7.93
CA PHE A 38 -13.34 18.93 7.13
C PHE A 38 -12.70 18.38 5.85
N MET A 39 -11.97 19.23 5.12
CA MET A 39 -11.24 18.82 3.91
C MET A 39 -10.16 17.78 4.22
N ALA A 40 -9.41 17.94 5.32
CA ALA A 40 -8.40 16.98 5.74
C ALA A 40 -9.00 15.59 6.03
N ALA A 41 -10.19 15.52 6.64
CA ALA A 41 -10.86 14.25 6.92
C ALA A 41 -11.29 13.53 5.63
N ILE A 42 -11.84 14.27 4.66
CA ILE A 42 -12.19 13.73 3.34
C ILE A 42 -10.94 13.26 2.60
N VAL A 43 -9.89 14.08 2.54
CA VAL A 43 -8.64 13.68 1.88
C VAL A 43 -8.06 12.43 2.54
N ALA A 44 -8.04 12.36 3.87
CA ALA A 44 -7.45 11.24 4.60
C ALA A 44 -8.12 9.90 4.27
N ILE A 45 -9.45 9.82 4.21
CA ILE A 45 -10.13 8.54 3.93
C ILE A 45 -9.92 8.05 2.48
N PHE A 46 -9.83 8.97 1.52
CA PHE A 46 -9.57 8.63 0.12
C PHE A 46 -8.07 8.39 -0.19
N MET A 47 -7.16 8.85 0.67
CA MET A 47 -5.73 8.54 0.55
C MET A 47 -5.42 7.14 1.05
N ASP A 48 -5.77 6.84 2.30
CA ASP A 48 -5.52 5.54 2.90
C ASP A 48 -6.24 5.38 4.24
N GLY A 49 -6.91 4.23 4.43
CA GLY A 49 -7.69 3.94 5.63
C GLY A 49 -6.88 3.96 6.93
N TYR A 50 -5.60 3.56 6.93
CA TYR A 50 -4.77 3.65 8.14
C TYR A 50 -4.58 5.11 8.54
N THR A 51 -4.22 5.97 7.59
CA THR A 51 -3.91 7.37 7.89
C THR A 51 -5.16 8.14 8.34
N PHE A 52 -6.34 7.79 7.82
CA PHE A 52 -7.62 8.26 8.33
C PHE A 52 -7.86 7.88 9.79
N MET A 53 -7.63 6.62 10.15
CA MET A 53 -7.81 6.16 11.54
C MET A 53 -6.73 6.73 12.48
N MET A 54 -5.49 6.87 12.02
CA MET A 54 -4.43 7.56 12.77
C MET A 54 -4.79 9.02 13.04
N PHE A 55 -5.36 9.71 12.04
CA PHE A 55 -5.86 11.07 12.19
C PHE A 55 -7.02 11.14 13.20
N ALA A 56 -8.03 10.29 13.06
CA ALA A 56 -9.16 10.22 13.99
C ALA A 56 -8.71 9.97 15.44
N THR A 57 -7.89 8.95 15.64
CA THR A 57 -7.38 8.55 16.96
C THR A 57 -6.51 9.64 17.57
N GLY A 58 -5.56 10.19 16.80
CA GLY A 58 -4.70 11.27 17.27
C GLY A 58 -5.49 12.54 17.63
N ALA A 59 -6.49 12.89 16.81
CA ALA A 59 -7.40 13.99 17.08
C ALA A 59 -8.22 13.76 18.36
N ASN A 60 -8.76 12.56 18.58
CA ASN A 60 -9.52 12.23 19.77
C ASN A 60 -8.69 12.37 21.06
N ILE A 61 -7.45 11.89 21.05
CA ILE A 61 -6.54 12.05 22.19
C ILE A 61 -6.28 13.53 22.48
N LEU A 62 -5.98 14.32 21.45
CA LEU A 62 -5.69 15.74 21.62
C LEU A 62 -6.92 16.56 22.01
N LEU A 63 -8.11 16.20 21.51
CA LEU A 63 -9.39 16.79 21.92
C LEU A 63 -9.68 16.51 23.39
N LEU A 64 -9.60 15.24 23.81
CA LEU A 64 -9.81 14.84 25.19
C LEU A 64 -8.79 15.49 26.14
N TYR A 65 -7.52 15.47 25.75
CA TYR A 65 -6.46 16.10 26.54
C TYR A 65 -6.69 17.62 26.68
N SER A 66 -7.06 18.30 25.60
CA SER A 66 -7.38 19.73 25.63
C SER A 66 -8.62 20.01 26.49
N PHE A 67 -9.64 19.16 26.41
CA PHE A 67 -10.85 19.26 27.21
C PHE A 67 -10.57 19.14 28.71
N VAL A 68 -9.73 18.17 29.10
CA VAL A 68 -9.35 17.95 30.51
C VAL A 68 -8.47 19.08 31.04
N THR A 69 -7.43 19.46 30.28
CA THR A 69 -6.37 20.36 30.77
C THR A 69 -6.62 21.85 30.55
N ARG A 70 -7.59 22.23 29.70
CA ARG A 70 -7.89 23.63 29.37
C ARG A 70 -9.37 23.96 29.62
N PRO A 71 -9.77 24.17 30.89
CA PRO A 71 -11.16 24.51 31.24
C PRO A 71 -11.70 25.71 30.47
N GLU A 72 -10.85 26.68 30.14
CA GLU A 72 -11.21 27.89 29.41
C GLU A 72 -11.71 27.62 27.99
N LEU A 73 -11.29 26.50 27.37
CA LEU A 73 -11.69 26.14 26.01
C LEU A 73 -12.89 25.19 25.95
N ARG A 74 -13.35 24.63 27.07
CA ARG A 74 -14.38 23.57 27.08
C ARG A 74 -15.65 23.95 26.34
N SER A 75 -16.10 25.20 26.46
CA SER A 75 -17.31 25.66 25.77
C SER A 75 -17.14 25.62 24.25
N SER A 76 -16.03 26.16 23.73
CA SER A 76 -15.72 26.14 22.29
C SER A 76 -15.45 24.72 21.79
N LEU A 77 -14.79 23.88 22.60
CA LEU A 77 -14.54 22.48 22.26
C LEU A 77 -15.84 21.68 22.13
N ILE A 78 -16.77 21.82 23.09
CA ILE A 78 -18.06 21.12 23.04
C ILE A 78 -18.96 21.68 21.92
N LYS A 79 -19.05 23.00 21.78
CA LYS A 79 -20.02 23.63 20.88
C LYS A 79 -19.61 23.63 19.42
N ILE A 80 -18.31 23.60 19.13
CA ILE A 80 -17.80 23.76 17.76
C ILE A 80 -16.87 22.62 17.40
N ALA A 81 -15.81 22.38 18.18
CA ALA A 81 -14.75 21.45 17.79
C ALA A 81 -15.22 19.99 17.72
N LEU A 82 -15.96 19.53 18.74
CA LEU A 82 -16.50 18.16 18.82
C LEU A 82 -17.55 17.92 17.72
N PRO A 83 -18.55 18.79 17.49
CA PRO A 83 -19.46 18.65 16.35
C PRO A 83 -18.71 18.65 15.01
N THR A 84 -17.74 19.55 14.83
CA THR A 84 -16.91 19.58 13.60
C THR A 84 -16.18 18.26 13.41
N HIS A 85 -15.57 17.71 14.47
CA HIS A 85 -14.88 16.42 14.45
C HIS A 85 -15.83 15.29 14.02
N VAL A 86 -16.97 15.13 14.72
CA VAL A 86 -17.94 14.06 14.45
C VAL A 86 -18.51 14.18 13.03
N VAL A 87 -18.92 15.39 12.60
CA VAL A 87 -19.47 15.62 11.27
C VAL A 87 -18.43 15.38 10.18
N SER A 88 -17.18 15.83 10.37
CA SER A 88 -16.13 15.66 9.36
C SER A 88 -15.80 14.19 9.12
N PHE A 89 -15.59 13.41 10.18
CA PHE A 89 -15.30 11.98 10.07
C PHE A 89 -16.52 11.19 9.60
N GLY A 90 -17.73 11.54 10.07
CA GLY A 90 -18.97 10.92 9.64
C GLY A 90 -19.26 11.13 8.16
N VAL A 91 -19.14 12.37 7.67
CA VAL A 91 -19.34 12.68 6.25
C VAL A 91 -18.26 12.04 5.39
N ALA A 92 -16.98 12.10 5.79
CA ALA A 92 -15.91 11.42 5.07
C ALA A 92 -16.17 9.91 4.94
N TYR A 93 -16.59 9.26 6.04
CA TYR A 93 -16.96 7.84 6.02
C TYR A 93 -18.15 7.55 5.09
N VAL A 94 -19.22 8.35 5.16
CA VAL A 94 -20.39 8.18 4.28
C VAL A 94 -20.00 8.37 2.81
N LEU A 95 -19.20 9.39 2.48
CA LEU A 95 -18.73 9.60 1.11
C LEU A 95 -17.89 8.43 0.60
N PHE A 96 -16.97 7.91 1.42
CA PHE A 96 -16.14 6.78 1.02
C PHE A 96 -16.94 5.48 0.87
N SER A 97 -17.79 5.15 1.86
CA SER A 97 -18.61 3.94 1.83
C SER A 97 -19.64 3.94 0.70
N THR A 98 -20.23 5.11 0.37
CA THR A 98 -21.10 5.25 -0.80
C THR A 98 -20.33 5.16 -2.11
N TYR A 99 -19.12 5.73 -2.20
CA TYR A 99 -18.25 5.61 -3.36
C TYR A 99 -17.83 4.15 -3.63
N ILE A 100 -17.45 3.41 -2.59
CA ILE A 100 -17.06 2.00 -2.70
C ILE A 100 -18.27 1.06 -2.85
N GLY A 101 -19.45 1.46 -2.35
CA GLY A 101 -20.65 0.64 -2.33
C GLY A 101 -20.66 -0.45 -1.25
N LYS A 102 -19.69 -0.42 -0.30
CA LYS A 102 -19.61 -1.34 0.84
C LYS A 102 -19.16 -0.59 2.10
N SER A 103 -19.70 -0.97 3.25
CA SER A 103 -19.39 -0.38 4.56
C SER A 103 -18.23 -1.08 5.30
N GLY A 104 -17.83 -2.28 4.85
CA GLY A 104 -16.79 -3.09 5.46
C GLY A 104 -16.24 -4.16 4.52
N PHE A 105 -15.15 -4.78 4.94
CA PHE A 105 -14.50 -5.91 4.26
C PHE A 105 -14.42 -7.10 5.21
N ASP A 106 -14.09 -8.28 4.69
CA ASP A 106 -13.91 -9.49 5.49
C ASP A 106 -12.74 -9.34 6.46
N ALA A 107 -12.97 -9.79 7.69
CA ALA A 107 -11.97 -9.76 8.76
C ALA A 107 -10.83 -10.75 8.49
N TYR A 108 -9.66 -10.45 9.06
CA TYR A 108 -8.51 -11.35 9.01
C TYR A 108 -8.40 -12.20 10.27
N GLU A 109 -7.82 -13.39 10.13
CA GLU A 109 -7.50 -14.26 11.26
C GLU A 109 -6.49 -13.62 12.21
N MET A 110 -6.57 -13.95 13.50
CA MET A 110 -5.71 -13.34 14.51
C MET A 110 -4.22 -13.62 14.28
N ASP A 111 -3.87 -14.81 13.82
CA ASP A 111 -2.46 -15.16 13.54
C ASP A 111 -1.86 -14.30 12.43
N PHE A 112 -2.69 -13.78 11.52
CA PHE A 112 -2.27 -12.78 10.55
C PHE A 112 -1.89 -11.48 11.26
N PHE A 113 -2.74 -10.97 12.15
CA PHE A 113 -2.45 -9.75 12.90
C PHE A 113 -1.19 -9.89 13.77
N ARG A 114 -0.97 -11.06 14.39
CA ARG A 114 0.24 -11.36 15.17
C ARG A 114 1.50 -11.24 14.30
N GLY A 115 1.46 -11.81 13.09
CA GLY A 115 2.58 -11.77 12.14
C GLY A 115 2.95 -10.33 11.73
N TRP A 116 1.96 -9.46 11.56
CA TRP A 116 2.14 -8.07 11.12
C TRP A 116 2.22 -7.06 12.27
N GLY A 117 2.29 -7.53 13.51
CA GLY A 117 2.65 -6.71 14.65
C GLY A 117 4.07 -6.16 14.53
N LEU A 118 4.35 -5.05 15.19
CA LEU A 118 5.68 -4.50 15.36
C LEU A 118 6.53 -5.41 16.25
N ASP A 119 7.74 -5.73 15.81
CA ASP A 119 8.77 -6.32 16.67
C ASP A 119 9.66 -5.23 17.28
N LEU A 120 9.77 -5.19 18.61
CA LEU A 120 10.54 -4.16 19.31
C LEU A 120 12.03 -4.17 18.93
N SER A 121 12.59 -5.30 18.49
CA SER A 121 13.95 -5.38 17.99
C SER A 121 14.13 -4.52 16.72
N THR A 122 13.10 -4.38 15.89
CA THR A 122 13.15 -3.60 14.65
C THR A 122 13.06 -2.09 14.90
N LEU A 123 12.47 -1.65 16.02
CA LEU A 123 12.52 -0.25 16.47
C LEU A 123 13.95 0.19 16.81
N VAL A 124 14.75 -0.74 17.33
CA VAL A 124 16.07 -0.48 17.95
C VAL A 124 17.22 -0.78 17.01
N ILE A 125 17.13 -1.87 16.25
CA ILE A 125 18.19 -2.36 15.37
C ILE A 125 17.71 -2.21 13.92
N PRO A 126 18.35 -1.34 13.12
CA PRO A 126 17.96 -1.12 11.74
C PRO A 126 18.23 -2.35 10.86
N THR A 127 17.44 -2.51 9.81
CA THR A 127 17.65 -3.55 8.81
C THR A 127 18.78 -3.16 7.86
N LYS A 128 19.69 -4.10 7.61
CA LYS A 128 20.86 -3.89 6.75
C LYS A 128 20.45 -3.61 5.31
N GLY A 129 21.09 -2.63 4.68
CA GLY A 129 20.84 -2.25 3.29
C GLY A 129 19.74 -1.21 3.09
N VAL A 130 19.20 -0.66 4.20
CA VAL A 130 18.12 0.34 4.21
C VAL A 130 18.64 1.73 4.51
N LEU A 131 19.39 1.88 5.62
CA LEU A 131 19.89 3.16 6.13
C LEU A 131 21.41 3.19 6.07
N TRP A 132 21.97 4.15 5.31
CA TRP A 132 23.40 4.15 4.98
C TRP A 132 24.32 4.36 6.19
N LEU A 133 23.94 5.24 7.12
CA LEU A 133 24.79 5.56 8.28
C LEU A 133 24.82 4.41 9.29
N PRO A 134 23.68 3.83 9.72
CA PRO A 134 23.71 2.61 10.53
C PRO A 134 24.45 1.44 9.88
N ASP A 135 24.35 1.27 8.56
CA ASP A 135 25.09 0.25 7.82
C ASP A 135 26.61 0.50 7.90
N LEU A 136 27.04 1.75 7.67
CA LEU A 136 28.45 2.16 7.77
C LEU A 136 29.02 1.96 9.17
N LEU A 137 28.22 2.18 10.21
CA LEU A 137 28.60 2.00 11.61
C LEU A 137 28.54 0.54 12.08
N GLY A 138 28.09 -0.40 11.23
CA GLY A 138 27.92 -1.81 11.60
C GLY A 138 26.80 -2.05 12.62
N LEU A 139 25.82 -1.14 12.71
CA LEU A 139 24.69 -1.22 13.64
C LEU A 139 23.51 -2.03 13.09
N SER A 140 23.48 -2.27 11.78
CA SER A 140 22.37 -2.92 11.09
C SER A 140 22.51 -4.44 11.00
N VAL A 141 21.37 -5.15 10.98
CA VAL A 141 21.30 -6.62 10.87
C VAL A 141 20.52 -7.03 9.62
N LYS A 142 20.97 -8.08 8.92
CA LYS A 142 20.25 -8.64 7.76
C LYS A 142 18.98 -9.34 8.26
N ARG A 143 17.84 -9.04 7.63
CA ARG A 143 16.55 -9.69 7.93
C ARG A 143 15.97 -10.25 6.64
N THR A 144 15.38 -11.43 6.74
CA THR A 144 14.81 -12.18 5.62
C THR A 144 13.42 -12.67 5.97
N ASP A 145 12.61 -12.87 4.93
CA ASP A 145 11.30 -13.54 4.99
C ASP A 145 11.40 -14.98 5.50
N GLU A 146 12.51 -15.67 5.25
CA GLU A 146 12.80 -16.99 5.79
C GLU A 146 12.80 -16.98 7.32
N LEU A 147 13.34 -15.93 7.95
CA LEU A 147 13.56 -15.90 9.40
C LEU A 147 12.45 -15.18 10.17
N TYR A 148 11.86 -14.12 9.63
CA TYR A 148 10.96 -13.22 10.37
C TYR A 148 9.49 -13.36 9.94
N PHE A 149 8.56 -13.20 10.89
CA PHE A 149 7.11 -13.19 10.63
C PHE A 149 6.64 -11.87 9.99
N GLY A 150 5.68 -11.97 9.07
CA GLY A 150 5.13 -10.85 8.30
C GLY A 150 5.75 -10.75 6.90
N ASP A 151 5.86 -9.52 6.39
CA ASP A 151 6.48 -9.19 5.11
C ASP A 151 7.65 -8.21 5.30
N GLU A 152 8.41 -7.95 4.21
CA GLU A 152 9.58 -7.05 4.23
C GLU A 152 9.28 -5.70 4.90
N SER A 153 8.07 -5.19 4.70
CA SER A 153 7.68 -3.88 5.19
C SER A 153 7.64 -3.81 6.72
N VAL A 154 7.35 -4.91 7.42
CA VAL A 154 7.33 -4.97 8.89
C VAL A 154 8.71 -4.67 9.49
N TRP A 155 9.78 -5.23 8.91
CA TRP A 155 11.12 -5.12 9.49
C TRP A 155 12.01 -4.08 8.81
N VAL A 156 11.67 -3.60 7.61
CA VAL A 156 12.44 -2.54 6.93
C VAL A 156 11.99 -1.13 7.35
N THR A 157 10.74 -0.93 7.75
CA THR A 157 10.15 0.42 7.88
C THR A 157 10.01 0.96 9.31
N THR A 158 10.38 0.18 10.32
CA THR A 158 10.01 0.44 11.72
C THR A 158 11.12 1.02 12.60
N PHE A 159 12.36 1.12 12.11
CA PHE A 159 13.45 1.69 12.90
C PHE A 159 13.13 3.12 13.35
N ALA A 160 13.18 3.36 14.67
CA ALA A 160 12.74 4.63 15.25
C ALA A 160 13.57 5.09 16.46
N LEU A 161 14.60 4.35 16.88
CA LEU A 161 15.33 4.62 18.12
C LEU A 161 15.84 6.08 18.25
N PRO A 162 16.48 6.69 17.24
CA PRO A 162 16.90 8.08 17.35
C PRO A 162 15.74 9.05 17.58
N VAL A 163 14.60 8.82 16.89
CA VAL A 163 13.39 9.64 17.02
C VAL A 163 12.75 9.44 18.39
N LEU A 164 12.73 8.20 18.90
CA LEU A 164 12.27 7.85 20.26
C LEU A 164 13.05 8.62 21.32
N LEU A 165 14.37 8.52 21.30
CA LEU A 165 15.21 9.18 22.30
C LEU A 165 15.07 10.70 22.24
N LEU A 166 15.22 11.29 21.05
CA LEU A 166 15.17 12.75 20.92
C LEU A 166 13.77 13.31 21.17
N GLY A 167 12.72 12.59 20.77
CA GLY A 167 11.33 12.95 21.03
C GLY A 167 10.99 12.95 22.52
N LEU A 168 11.43 11.94 23.28
CA LEU A 168 11.23 11.89 24.73
C LEU A 168 11.99 13.00 25.47
N ILE A 169 13.24 13.27 25.08
CA ILE A 169 14.03 14.39 25.63
C ILE A 169 13.32 15.72 25.32
N SER A 170 12.81 15.88 24.10
CA SER A 170 12.07 17.07 23.67
C SER A 170 10.80 17.25 24.50
N TRP A 171 10.00 16.19 24.68
CA TRP A 171 8.84 16.23 25.58
C TRP A 171 9.23 16.65 27.00
N TRP A 172 10.28 16.05 27.57
CA TRP A 172 10.69 16.35 28.94
C TRP A 172 11.01 17.84 29.14
N ARG A 173 11.59 18.49 28.13
CA ARG A 173 11.92 19.91 28.12
C ARG A 173 10.68 20.79 27.89
N VAL A 174 9.83 20.41 26.94
CA VAL A 174 8.68 21.22 26.50
C VAL A 174 7.47 21.09 27.42
N LYS A 175 7.28 19.97 28.12
CA LYS A 175 6.06 19.71 28.92
C LYS A 175 5.73 20.77 29.96
N ARG A 176 6.73 21.50 30.45
CA ARG A 176 6.53 22.63 31.39
C ARG A 176 6.09 23.92 30.72
N GLN A 177 6.34 24.05 29.41
CA GLN A 177 6.06 25.27 28.62
C GLN A 177 4.82 25.13 27.73
N MET A 178 4.44 23.91 27.36
CA MET A 178 3.24 23.60 26.59
C MET A 178 2.52 22.42 27.20
N SER A 179 1.31 22.64 27.69
CA SER A 179 0.45 21.54 28.20
C SER A 179 0.24 20.49 27.12
N ILE A 180 -0.05 20.90 25.87
CA ILE A 180 -0.35 19.99 24.76
C ILE A 180 0.79 19.00 24.44
N ALA A 181 2.04 19.27 24.84
CA ALA A 181 3.16 18.36 24.60
C ALA A 181 2.92 16.98 25.22
N THR A 182 2.27 16.91 26.39
CA THR A 182 1.91 15.63 27.00
C THR A 182 0.78 14.92 26.25
N GLY A 183 -0.17 15.68 25.68
CA GLY A 183 -1.16 15.11 24.77
C GLY A 183 -0.52 14.47 23.53
N ILE A 184 0.48 15.13 22.93
CA ILE A 184 1.24 14.57 21.79
C ILE A 184 2.01 13.31 22.21
N LEU A 185 2.59 13.29 23.41
CA LEU A 185 3.23 12.07 23.92
C LEU A 185 2.22 10.92 24.06
N PHE A 186 1.00 11.17 24.51
CA PHE A 186 -0.04 10.13 24.56
C PHE A 186 -0.41 9.62 23.16
N VAL A 187 -0.45 10.49 22.15
CA VAL A 187 -0.59 10.07 20.75
C VAL A 187 0.55 9.13 20.36
N ALA A 188 1.80 9.46 20.75
CA ALA A 188 2.94 8.61 20.44
C ALA A 188 2.84 7.23 21.10
N ILE A 189 2.53 7.20 22.40
CA ILE A 189 2.39 5.97 23.18
C ILE A 189 1.30 5.08 22.58
N LEU A 190 0.12 5.64 22.26
CA LEU A 190 -0.94 4.85 21.66
C LEU A 190 -0.55 4.36 20.26
N GLY A 191 0.12 5.19 19.45
CA GLY A 191 0.64 4.80 18.14
C GLY A 191 1.53 3.56 18.22
N PHE A 192 2.52 3.55 19.12
CA PHE A 192 3.36 2.36 19.31
C PHE A 192 2.60 1.18 19.93
N TYR A 193 1.69 1.43 20.87
CA TYR A 193 0.88 0.37 21.47
C TYR A 193 0.02 -0.35 20.42
N MET A 194 -0.66 0.41 19.56
CA MET A 194 -1.42 -0.15 18.43
C MET A 194 -0.51 -0.84 17.41
N ALA A 195 0.74 -0.36 17.26
CA ALA A 195 1.72 -0.95 16.35
C ALA A 195 2.13 -2.36 16.75
N LEU A 196 2.17 -2.67 18.05
CA LEU A 196 2.43 -4.03 18.53
C LEU A 196 1.43 -5.04 17.96
N GLY A 197 0.21 -4.60 17.63
CA GLY A 197 -0.86 -5.53 17.27
C GLY A 197 -1.20 -6.43 18.47
N PRO A 198 -1.77 -7.62 18.25
CA PRO A 198 -2.23 -8.52 19.31
C PRO A 198 -1.12 -9.22 20.10
N SER A 199 0.15 -9.13 19.68
CA SER A 199 1.26 -9.88 20.28
C SER A 199 2.51 -9.01 20.49
N LEU A 200 3.12 -9.09 21.66
CA LEU A 200 4.40 -8.47 21.93
C LEU A 200 5.52 -9.35 21.34
N LYS A 201 6.33 -8.77 20.45
CA LYS A 201 7.45 -9.44 19.79
C LYS A 201 8.78 -8.78 20.14
N ILE A 202 9.75 -9.61 20.51
CA ILE A 202 11.12 -9.20 20.78
C ILE A 202 12.02 -10.23 20.09
N ASN A 203 12.48 -9.88 18.89
CA ASN A 203 13.27 -10.76 18.04
C ASN A 203 12.57 -12.13 17.82
N SER A 204 11.27 -12.10 17.58
CA SER A 204 10.46 -13.30 17.30
C SER A 204 10.77 -13.79 15.88
N THR A 205 11.19 -15.04 15.76
CA THR A 205 11.60 -15.67 14.49
C THR A 205 10.80 -16.96 14.24
N LYS A 206 10.67 -17.34 12.97
CA LYS A 206 9.99 -18.58 12.57
C LYS A 206 10.78 -19.78 13.11
N PRO A 207 10.14 -20.81 13.68
CA PRO A 207 10.81 -22.06 14.06
C PRO A 207 11.28 -22.81 12.81
N VAL A 208 12.28 -23.68 12.98
CA VAL A 208 12.93 -24.41 11.87
C VAL A 208 11.91 -25.22 11.06
N GLU A 209 10.91 -25.81 11.72
CA GLU A 209 9.85 -26.59 11.09
C GLU A 209 8.99 -25.74 10.15
N LEU A 210 8.68 -24.49 10.53
CA LEU A 210 7.95 -23.55 9.67
C LEU A 210 8.82 -23.06 8.52
N GLN A 211 10.12 -22.86 8.75
CA GLN A 211 11.07 -22.51 7.69
C GLN A 211 11.20 -23.60 6.64
N LEU A 212 11.16 -24.88 7.06
CA LEU A 212 11.27 -26.03 6.16
C LEU A 212 9.96 -26.36 5.44
N SER A 213 8.81 -26.22 6.12
CA SER A 213 7.49 -26.53 5.54
C SER A 213 6.96 -25.43 4.62
N HIS A 214 7.28 -24.16 4.91
CA HIS A 214 6.84 -23.00 4.14
C HIS A 214 8.03 -22.09 3.80
N PRO A 215 9.04 -22.60 3.07
CA PRO A 215 10.23 -21.83 2.75
C PRO A 215 9.83 -20.58 1.95
N ARG A 216 10.30 -19.41 2.39
CA ARG A 216 10.07 -18.11 1.74
C ARG A 216 8.61 -17.72 1.53
N HIS A 217 7.70 -18.31 2.31
CA HIS A 217 6.33 -17.86 2.31
C HIS A 217 6.27 -16.56 3.12
N GLU A 218 6.22 -15.43 2.40
CA GLU A 218 5.67 -14.20 2.95
C GLU A 218 4.34 -14.54 3.61
N SER A 219 4.00 -13.86 4.69
CA SER A 219 2.68 -14.03 5.29
C SER A 219 2.41 -15.32 6.06
N ALA A 220 3.44 -16.12 6.41
CA ALA A 220 3.24 -17.24 7.32
C ALA A 220 2.56 -16.75 8.60
N LEU A 221 1.37 -17.32 8.88
CA LEU A 221 0.56 -16.99 10.04
C LEU A 221 1.38 -17.21 11.30
N MET A 222 1.37 -16.23 12.20
CA MET A 222 2.12 -16.32 13.46
C MET A 222 1.19 -16.79 14.56
N GLN A 223 1.37 -18.04 14.98
CA GLN A 223 0.67 -18.57 16.14
C GLN A 223 1.07 -17.83 17.42
N GLU A 224 0.19 -17.84 18.41
CA GLU A 224 0.38 -17.15 19.68
C GLU A 224 1.65 -17.58 20.44
N GLU A 225 2.04 -18.84 20.31
CA GLU A 225 3.22 -19.42 20.99
C GLU A 225 4.55 -18.79 20.59
N TYR A 226 4.63 -18.14 19.42
CA TYR A 226 5.85 -17.45 18.97
C TYR A 226 5.95 -16.00 19.45
N ALA A 227 4.91 -15.51 20.13
CA ALA A 227 4.93 -14.21 20.80
C ALA A 227 5.51 -14.33 22.20
N VAL A 228 6.09 -13.24 22.70
CA VAL A 228 6.57 -13.20 24.10
C VAL A 228 5.38 -13.25 25.06
N ILE A 229 4.37 -12.42 24.79
CA ILE A 229 3.09 -12.37 25.49
C ILE A 229 2.01 -11.81 24.55
N PRO A 230 0.73 -12.15 24.75
CA PRO A 230 -0.36 -11.44 24.10
C PRO A 230 -0.43 -9.98 24.61
N THR A 231 -1.01 -9.11 23.78
CA THR A 231 -1.39 -7.75 24.16
C THR A 231 -2.90 -7.65 24.32
N GLY A 232 -3.38 -6.54 24.86
CA GLY A 232 -4.82 -6.23 24.90
C GLY A 232 -5.47 -5.90 23.55
N ASN A 233 -4.69 -5.80 22.45
CA ASN A 233 -5.22 -5.40 21.15
C ASN A 233 -6.01 -6.49 20.43
N ALA A 234 -5.90 -7.77 20.85
CA ALA A 234 -6.63 -8.87 20.22
C ALA A 234 -8.14 -8.60 20.15
N TRP A 235 -8.72 -8.09 21.23
CA TRP A 235 -10.14 -7.73 21.27
C TRP A 235 -10.49 -6.65 20.22
N ILE A 236 -9.62 -5.66 20.02
CA ILE A 236 -9.82 -4.59 19.03
C ILE A 236 -9.76 -5.18 17.62
N SER A 237 -8.76 -6.03 17.34
CA SER A 237 -8.58 -6.67 16.03
C SER A 237 -9.69 -7.68 15.70
N GLU A 238 -10.37 -8.25 16.68
CA GLU A 238 -11.51 -9.15 16.44
C GLU A 238 -12.84 -8.40 16.30
N ASN A 239 -13.10 -7.45 17.19
CA ASN A 239 -14.46 -6.98 17.44
C ASN A 239 -14.74 -5.58 16.89
N LEU A 240 -13.72 -4.75 16.65
CA LEU A 240 -13.94 -3.35 16.27
C LEU A 240 -13.94 -3.21 14.73
N PRO A 241 -15.07 -2.82 14.11
CA PRO A 241 -15.15 -2.65 12.67
C PRO A 241 -14.10 -1.67 12.14
N GLY A 242 -13.48 -2.02 11.03
CA GLY A 242 -12.37 -1.25 10.45
C GLY A 242 -11.02 -1.68 11.00
N PHE A 243 -10.88 -1.92 12.31
CA PHE A 243 -9.64 -2.45 12.88
C PHE A 243 -9.46 -3.94 12.57
N ASN A 244 -10.54 -4.69 12.53
CA ASN A 244 -10.57 -6.11 12.12
C ASN A 244 -10.19 -6.38 10.66
N VAL A 245 -10.03 -5.33 9.85
CA VAL A 245 -9.53 -5.40 8.47
C VAL A 245 -8.20 -4.67 8.27
N MET A 246 -7.64 -4.06 9.32
CA MET A 246 -6.37 -3.35 9.33
C MET A 246 -5.20 -4.28 9.71
N ARG A 247 -5.05 -5.34 8.92
CA ARG A 247 -4.11 -6.45 9.14
C ARG A 247 -2.65 -6.07 9.42
N ALA A 248 -2.14 -5.01 8.78
CA ALA A 248 -0.78 -4.49 8.96
C ALA A 248 -0.62 -3.61 10.22
N SER A 249 -0.69 -4.19 11.42
CA SER A 249 -0.65 -3.45 12.69
C SER A 249 0.59 -2.57 12.86
N TYR A 250 1.78 -3.03 12.44
CA TYR A 250 3.03 -2.27 12.56
C TYR A 250 2.95 -0.85 11.97
N ARG A 251 2.06 -0.59 11.00
CA ARG A 251 1.88 0.73 10.37
C ARG A 251 1.48 1.81 11.37
N TRP A 252 0.83 1.45 12.49
CA TRP A 252 0.53 2.38 13.59
C TRP A 252 1.78 3.03 14.20
N SER A 253 2.97 2.45 14.00
CA SER A 253 4.25 3.06 14.38
C SER A 253 4.46 4.42 13.70
N VAL A 254 3.89 4.64 12.51
CA VAL A 254 3.94 5.93 11.81
C VAL A 254 3.36 7.05 12.68
N LEU A 255 2.22 6.81 13.33
CA LEU A 255 1.62 7.78 14.25
C LEU A 255 2.53 8.04 15.45
N GLY A 256 3.15 6.98 15.99
CA GLY A 256 4.12 7.03 17.07
C GLY A 256 5.34 7.90 16.74
N ILE A 257 5.99 7.57 15.63
CA ILE A 257 7.18 8.24 15.10
C ILE A 257 6.85 9.69 14.77
N PHE A 258 5.73 9.94 14.09
CA PHE A 258 5.28 11.29 13.73
C PHE A 258 5.09 12.17 14.97
N ALA A 259 4.40 11.67 16.01
CA ALA A 259 4.13 12.43 17.21
C ALA A 259 5.42 12.80 17.97
N LEU A 260 6.41 11.89 18.02
CA LEU A 260 7.72 12.16 18.60
C LEU A 260 8.53 13.15 17.76
N TRP A 261 8.54 12.98 16.44
CA TRP A 261 9.15 13.93 15.52
C TRP A 261 8.57 15.33 15.71
N PHE A 262 7.25 15.41 15.88
CA PHE A 262 6.58 16.67 16.12
C PHE A 262 6.99 17.32 17.45
N LEU A 263 7.21 16.54 18.52
CA LEU A 263 7.79 17.05 19.76
C LEU A 263 9.20 17.62 19.57
N VAL A 264 10.03 16.98 18.74
CA VAL A 264 11.36 17.50 18.36
C VAL A 264 11.21 18.86 17.66
N MET A 265 10.29 18.99 16.70
CA MET A 265 10.05 20.26 15.99
C MET A 265 9.60 21.38 16.91
N ILE A 266 8.71 21.09 17.87
CA ILE A 266 8.28 22.07 18.89
C ILE A 266 9.46 22.52 19.74
N GLN A 267 10.30 21.59 20.20
CA GLN A 267 11.47 21.92 21.01
C GLN A 267 12.46 22.80 20.25
N ILE A 268 12.70 22.52 18.96
CA ILE A 268 13.57 23.35 18.11
C ILE A 268 13.01 24.76 17.96
N SER A 269 11.70 24.88 17.66
CA SER A 269 11.04 26.18 17.47
C SER A 269 11.05 27.06 18.73
N ARG A 270 11.13 26.47 19.92
CA ARG A 270 11.06 27.20 21.21
C ARG A 270 12.40 27.40 21.88
N ASN A 271 13.47 26.88 21.31
CA ASN A 271 14.75 26.90 21.98
C ASN A 271 15.35 28.30 22.00
N ASN A 272 15.92 28.70 23.13
CA ASN A 272 16.62 29.99 23.25
C ASN A 272 17.88 30.00 22.37
N LYS A 273 18.23 31.18 21.82
CA LYS A 273 19.39 31.36 20.92
C LYS A 273 20.68 30.68 21.39
N LYS A 274 20.93 30.63 22.71
CA LYS A 274 22.13 30.03 23.33
C LYS A 274 22.26 28.51 23.11
N ASN A 275 21.15 27.76 23.10
CA ASN A 275 21.18 26.31 22.91
C ASN A 275 20.84 25.90 21.47
N SER A 276 20.58 26.86 20.59
CA SER A 276 20.19 26.62 19.19
C SER A 276 21.13 25.68 18.43
N PRO A 277 22.48 25.83 18.51
CA PRO A 277 23.37 24.98 17.71
C PRO A 277 23.30 23.51 18.10
N LEU A 278 23.16 23.19 19.40
CA LEU A 278 23.07 21.80 19.86
C LEU A 278 21.83 21.08 19.28
N TRP A 279 20.69 21.76 19.27
CA TRP A 279 19.45 21.18 18.74
C TRP A 279 19.43 21.09 17.21
N VAL A 280 20.09 22.03 16.53
CA VAL A 280 20.31 21.93 15.08
C VAL A 280 21.22 20.73 14.77
N MET A 281 22.31 20.54 15.52
CA MET A 281 23.18 19.36 15.37
C MET A 281 22.44 18.06 15.69
N ALA A 282 21.60 18.04 16.72
CA ALA A 282 20.77 16.87 17.04
C ALA A 282 19.77 16.56 15.92
N LEU A 283 19.18 17.58 15.28
CA LEU A 283 18.30 17.40 14.13
C LEU A 283 19.06 16.87 12.91
N ILE A 284 20.24 17.43 12.61
CA ILE A 284 21.09 16.95 11.53
C ILE A 284 21.46 15.48 11.76
N ALA A 285 21.90 15.14 12.97
CA ALA A 285 22.18 13.75 13.34
C ALA A 285 20.94 12.87 13.17
N LEU A 286 19.78 13.30 13.65
CA LEU A 286 18.53 12.57 13.50
C LEU A 286 18.20 12.28 12.03
N ILE A 287 18.31 13.29 11.16
CA ILE A 287 18.08 13.14 9.72
C ILE A 287 19.09 12.16 9.13
N MET A 288 20.37 12.30 9.44
CA MET A 288 21.44 11.44 8.90
C MET A 288 21.26 9.98 9.31
N PHE A 289 20.81 9.71 10.54
CA PHE A 289 20.52 8.35 11.03
C PHE A 289 19.29 7.71 10.39
N ASN A 290 18.36 8.50 9.83
CA ASN A 290 17.13 8.01 9.19
C ASN A 290 17.14 8.18 7.66
N LEU A 291 18.24 8.66 7.09
CA LEU A 291 18.37 8.84 5.65
C LEU A 291 18.66 7.48 5.00
N PRO A 292 17.94 7.10 3.93
CA PRO A 292 18.31 5.92 3.15
C PRO A 292 19.59 6.20 2.34
N ASP A 293 20.17 5.15 1.76
CA ASP A 293 21.23 5.32 0.76
C ASP A 293 20.68 6.09 -0.45
N LEU A 294 21.04 7.37 -0.52
CA LEU A 294 20.57 8.29 -1.56
C LEU A 294 20.99 7.86 -2.96
N GLN A 295 22.22 7.33 -3.11
CA GLN A 295 22.71 6.90 -4.40
C GLN A 295 21.92 5.69 -4.86
N LYS A 296 21.78 4.67 -4.00
CA LYS A 296 20.99 3.47 -4.30
C LYS A 296 19.55 3.84 -4.65
N ARG A 297 18.87 4.65 -3.83
CA ARG A 297 17.49 5.11 -4.08
C ARG A 297 17.33 5.88 -5.38
N TRP A 298 18.30 6.72 -5.73
CA TRP A 298 18.29 7.47 -6.99
C TRP A 298 18.45 6.56 -8.21
N HIS A 299 19.31 5.53 -8.12
CA HIS A 299 19.47 4.54 -9.19
C HIS A 299 18.21 3.70 -9.33
N GLU A 300 17.68 3.14 -8.23
CA GLU A 300 16.41 2.39 -8.21
C GLU A 300 15.26 3.21 -8.83
N GLY A 301 15.11 4.48 -8.45
CA GLY A 301 14.07 5.34 -9.03
C GLY A 301 14.22 5.58 -10.54
N ARG A 302 15.46 5.70 -11.04
CA ARG A 302 15.73 5.77 -12.49
C ARG A 302 15.41 4.45 -13.19
N ASP A 303 15.80 3.34 -12.60
CA ASP A 303 15.56 2.00 -13.15
C ASP A 303 14.06 1.71 -13.23
N TYR A 304 13.29 1.97 -12.16
CA TYR A 304 11.83 1.84 -12.18
C TYR A 304 11.17 2.73 -13.23
N ARG A 305 11.66 3.97 -13.41
CA ARG A 305 11.16 4.86 -14.46
C ARG A 305 11.49 4.34 -15.86
N SER A 306 12.69 3.79 -16.06
CA SER A 306 13.08 3.20 -17.34
C SER A 306 12.20 2.00 -17.68
N MET A 307 12.02 1.11 -16.71
CA MET A 307 11.18 -0.08 -16.84
C MET A 307 9.71 0.28 -17.12
N PHE A 308 9.17 1.30 -16.44
CA PHE A 308 7.83 1.81 -16.73
C PHE A 308 7.69 2.28 -18.19
N LYS A 309 8.66 3.04 -18.70
CA LYS A 309 8.67 3.45 -20.11
C LYS A 309 8.84 2.27 -21.08
N GLN A 310 9.59 1.25 -20.67
CA GLN A 310 9.73 0.03 -21.45
C GLN A 310 8.40 -0.72 -21.56
N ILE A 311 7.61 -0.79 -20.49
CA ILE A 311 6.23 -1.33 -20.53
C ILE A 311 5.37 -0.55 -21.54
N ASP A 312 5.46 0.78 -21.56
CA ASP A 312 4.70 1.60 -22.52
C ASP A 312 5.08 1.32 -23.97
N ASN A 313 6.38 1.28 -24.23
CA ASN A 313 6.92 1.07 -25.58
C ASN A 313 6.66 -0.36 -26.08
N ASP A 314 6.87 -1.36 -25.23
CA ASP A 314 6.83 -2.76 -25.64
C ASP A 314 5.40 -3.31 -25.59
N LEU A 315 4.68 -3.10 -24.49
CA LEU A 315 3.39 -3.74 -24.22
C LEU A 315 2.20 -2.86 -24.59
N VAL A 316 2.15 -1.61 -24.11
CA VAL A 316 0.99 -0.73 -24.38
C VAL A 316 0.87 -0.43 -25.86
N THR A 317 2.00 -0.17 -26.53
CA THR A 317 2.02 0.07 -27.98
C THR A 317 1.58 -1.18 -28.75
N ALA A 318 2.07 -2.36 -28.39
CA ALA A 318 1.65 -3.61 -29.02
C ALA A 318 0.16 -3.91 -28.80
N LEU A 319 -0.38 -3.66 -27.60
CA LEU A 319 -1.80 -3.82 -27.31
C LEU A 319 -2.66 -2.89 -28.18
N ARG A 320 -2.29 -1.61 -28.34
CA ARG A 320 -3.02 -0.66 -29.19
C ARG A 320 -3.06 -1.05 -30.68
N GLN A 321 -2.10 -1.86 -31.13
CA GLN A 321 -2.11 -2.38 -32.51
C GLN A 321 -3.10 -3.55 -32.70
N HIS A 322 -3.47 -4.24 -31.62
CA HIS A 322 -4.27 -5.47 -31.68
C HIS A 322 -5.61 -5.38 -30.93
N VAL A 323 -5.85 -4.28 -30.19
CA VAL A 323 -7.04 -4.00 -29.39
C VAL A 323 -7.50 -2.58 -29.71
N HIS A 324 -8.77 -2.45 -30.08
CA HIS A 324 -9.36 -1.15 -30.37
C HIS A 324 -9.82 -0.43 -29.10
N PRO A 325 -9.86 0.91 -29.11
CA PRO A 325 -10.42 1.66 -28.00
C PRO A 325 -11.84 1.20 -27.66
N ALA A 326 -12.16 1.18 -26.36
CA ALA A 326 -13.42 0.77 -25.77
C ALA A 326 -13.84 -0.70 -25.93
N GLU A 327 -13.07 -1.55 -26.63
CA GLU A 327 -13.30 -3.00 -26.65
C GLU A 327 -13.26 -3.60 -25.24
N LYS A 328 -14.08 -4.62 -24.99
CA LYS A 328 -14.11 -5.43 -23.78
C LYS A 328 -13.10 -6.56 -23.91
N VAL A 329 -12.00 -6.42 -23.21
CA VAL A 329 -10.89 -7.37 -23.17
C VAL A 329 -11.01 -8.29 -21.96
N ALA A 330 -10.85 -9.59 -22.18
CA ALA A 330 -10.66 -10.57 -21.10
C ALA A 330 -9.25 -11.16 -21.18
N PHE A 331 -8.40 -10.86 -20.20
CA PHE A 331 -7.14 -11.57 -20.01
C PHE A 331 -7.42 -12.93 -19.38
N ILE A 332 -6.90 -13.99 -19.99
CA ILE A 332 -7.11 -15.38 -19.56
C ILE A 332 -5.77 -16.15 -19.51
N PRO A 333 -5.54 -16.99 -18.48
CA PRO A 333 -6.40 -17.14 -17.31
C PRO A 333 -6.35 -15.88 -16.42
N TRP A 334 -7.42 -15.60 -15.70
CA TRP A 334 -7.46 -14.46 -14.78
C TRP A 334 -6.88 -14.83 -13.41
N GLY A 335 -6.34 -13.82 -12.73
CA GLY A 335 -5.83 -13.92 -11.37
C GLY A 335 -5.93 -12.58 -10.64
N ASN A 336 -4.91 -12.25 -9.86
CA ASN A 336 -4.76 -10.93 -9.25
C ASN A 336 -4.05 -9.97 -10.22
N ASP A 337 -4.76 -9.56 -11.26
CA ASP A 337 -4.20 -8.96 -12.46
C ASP A 337 -3.85 -7.48 -12.28
N PHE A 338 -2.85 -7.18 -11.45
CA PHE A 338 -2.38 -5.81 -11.18
C PHE A 338 -2.06 -5.00 -12.43
N MET A 339 -1.59 -5.63 -13.50
CA MET A 339 -1.36 -4.95 -14.77
C MET A 339 -2.60 -4.50 -15.49
N ALA A 340 -3.74 -5.16 -15.32
CA ALA A 340 -4.99 -4.71 -15.93
C ALA A 340 -5.36 -3.28 -15.49
N ASN A 341 -5.08 -2.93 -14.22
CA ASN A 341 -5.34 -1.59 -13.66
C ASN A 341 -4.58 -0.46 -14.39
N TYR A 342 -3.43 -0.79 -15.00
CA TYR A 342 -2.63 0.14 -15.78
C TYR A 342 -2.92 0.04 -17.29
N LEU A 343 -2.94 -1.18 -17.82
CA LEU A 343 -3.02 -1.42 -19.26
C LEU A 343 -4.36 -0.98 -19.84
N ALA A 344 -5.48 -1.17 -19.12
CA ALA A 344 -6.80 -0.80 -19.61
C ALA A 344 -6.91 0.71 -19.90
N PRO A 345 -6.63 1.63 -18.94
CA PRO A 345 -6.65 3.06 -19.25
C PRO A 345 -5.53 3.49 -20.20
N ALA A 346 -4.34 2.87 -20.14
CA ALA A 346 -3.22 3.25 -21.00
C ALA A 346 -3.47 2.88 -22.48
N ALA A 347 -3.99 1.69 -22.76
CA ALA A 347 -4.31 1.24 -24.12
C ALA A 347 -5.72 1.64 -24.58
N GLY A 348 -6.59 2.06 -23.66
CA GLY A 348 -7.92 2.60 -23.96
C GLY A 348 -9.03 1.55 -24.06
N PHE A 349 -8.84 0.34 -23.53
CA PHE A 349 -9.85 -0.73 -23.54
C PHE A 349 -10.56 -0.87 -22.18
N ARG A 350 -11.66 -1.62 -22.14
CA ARG A 350 -12.38 -2.01 -20.92
C ARG A 350 -12.05 -3.47 -20.59
N THR A 351 -11.99 -3.84 -19.32
CA THR A 351 -11.68 -5.23 -18.96
C THR A 351 -12.39 -5.67 -17.70
N PHE A 352 -12.62 -6.98 -17.61
CA PHE A 352 -13.09 -7.64 -16.38
C PHE A 352 -11.97 -7.77 -15.35
N ASN A 353 -10.73 -7.98 -15.83
CA ASN A 353 -9.56 -8.24 -15.02
C ASN A 353 -9.23 -7.04 -14.14
N ILE A 354 -8.87 -7.31 -12.88
CA ILE A 354 -8.57 -6.28 -11.89
C ILE A 354 -7.54 -6.78 -10.90
N GLY A 355 -6.68 -5.87 -10.46
CA GLY A 355 -5.70 -6.15 -9.41
C GLY A 355 -6.10 -5.64 -8.03
N GLY A 356 -5.58 -6.31 -7.02
CA GLY A 356 -5.79 -6.09 -5.59
C GLY A 356 -6.83 -7.05 -5.01
N ASP A 357 -6.46 -7.79 -3.96
CA ASP A 357 -7.26 -8.88 -3.37
C ASP A 357 -8.73 -8.48 -3.13
N LYS A 358 -8.94 -7.29 -2.56
CA LYS A 358 -10.28 -6.75 -2.25
C LYS A 358 -11.07 -6.38 -3.50
N ASN A 359 -10.40 -5.84 -4.51
CA ASN A 359 -11.03 -5.44 -5.77
C ASN A 359 -11.40 -6.67 -6.59
N LEU A 360 -10.51 -7.66 -6.62
CA LEU A 360 -10.74 -8.94 -7.27
C LEU A 360 -11.95 -9.66 -6.66
N ASN A 361 -11.98 -9.83 -5.34
CA ASN A 361 -13.11 -10.45 -4.64
C ASN A 361 -14.43 -9.72 -4.91
N ALA A 362 -14.40 -8.38 -4.97
CA ALA A 362 -15.59 -7.59 -5.29
C ALA A 362 -16.04 -7.77 -6.75
N ALA A 363 -15.10 -7.79 -7.70
CA ALA A 363 -15.39 -7.91 -9.12
C ALA A 363 -15.94 -9.30 -9.49
N GLN A 364 -15.39 -10.36 -8.88
CA GLN A 364 -15.82 -11.75 -9.09
C GLN A 364 -17.32 -11.97 -8.84
N LEU A 365 -17.91 -11.25 -7.88
CA LEU A 365 -19.35 -11.33 -7.58
C LEU A 365 -20.25 -10.86 -8.74
N SER A 366 -19.70 -10.09 -9.68
CA SER A 366 -20.41 -9.54 -10.84
C SER A 366 -19.90 -10.11 -12.17
N TRP A 367 -18.92 -11.03 -12.14
CA TRP A 367 -18.40 -11.63 -13.36
C TRP A 367 -19.35 -12.70 -13.92
N PRO A 368 -19.46 -12.83 -15.26
CA PRO A 368 -20.14 -13.95 -15.89
C PRO A 368 -19.54 -15.30 -15.45
N THR A 369 -20.39 -16.32 -15.31
CA THR A 369 -19.99 -17.68 -14.92
C THR A 369 -18.92 -18.28 -15.82
N GLU A 370 -19.01 -17.97 -17.12
CA GLU A 370 -18.08 -18.37 -18.16
C GLU A 370 -16.69 -17.80 -17.91
N PHE A 371 -16.60 -16.54 -17.48
CA PHE A 371 -15.32 -15.92 -17.17
C PHE A 371 -14.77 -16.46 -15.85
N LEU A 372 -15.60 -16.63 -14.82
CA LEU A 372 -15.18 -17.21 -13.53
C LEU A 372 -14.55 -18.61 -13.69
N ALA A 373 -15.02 -19.41 -14.64
CA ALA A 373 -14.46 -20.74 -14.91
C ALA A 373 -13.01 -20.72 -15.46
N LEU A 374 -12.51 -19.56 -15.89
CA LEU A 374 -11.19 -19.38 -16.53
C LEU A 374 -10.09 -18.92 -15.56
N GLY A 375 -10.32 -19.03 -14.26
CA GLY A 375 -9.31 -18.70 -13.24
C GLY A 375 -8.20 -19.73 -13.11
N GLY A 376 -7.01 -19.28 -12.70
CA GLY A 376 -5.88 -20.15 -12.37
C GLY A 376 -5.03 -20.54 -13.58
N SER A 377 -4.89 -21.84 -13.87
CA SER A 377 -4.16 -22.31 -15.06
C SER A 377 -5.08 -22.46 -16.27
N ILE A 378 -4.52 -22.27 -17.46
CA ILE A 378 -5.21 -22.49 -18.73
C ILE A 378 -4.65 -23.72 -19.44
N ASP A 379 -5.56 -24.54 -19.96
CA ASP A 379 -5.26 -25.68 -20.82
C ASP A 379 -6.08 -25.56 -22.13
N VAL A 380 -5.90 -26.51 -23.05
CA VAL A 380 -6.60 -26.51 -24.35
C VAL A 380 -8.12 -26.47 -24.17
N THR A 381 -8.67 -27.27 -23.26
CA THR A 381 -10.11 -27.39 -23.03
C THR A 381 -10.69 -26.09 -22.51
N ARG A 382 -10.05 -25.47 -21.51
CA ARG A 382 -10.45 -24.19 -20.94
C ARG A 382 -10.33 -23.06 -21.95
N ALA A 383 -9.27 -23.04 -22.74
CA ALA A 383 -9.08 -22.05 -23.78
C ALA A 383 -10.16 -22.13 -24.87
N GLN A 384 -10.53 -23.33 -25.30
CA GLN A 384 -11.64 -23.52 -26.24
C GLN A 384 -12.98 -23.11 -25.63
N ALA A 385 -13.22 -23.44 -24.35
CA ALA A 385 -14.41 -22.97 -23.63
C ALA A 385 -14.46 -21.43 -23.54
N ALA A 386 -13.32 -20.76 -23.47
CA ALA A 386 -13.24 -19.29 -23.44
C ALA A 386 -13.79 -18.63 -24.71
N ILE A 387 -13.78 -19.32 -25.87
CA ILE A 387 -14.37 -18.81 -27.13
C ILE A 387 -15.85 -18.47 -26.94
N LYS A 388 -16.55 -19.14 -26.01
CA LYS A 388 -17.94 -18.82 -25.68
C LYS A 388 -18.12 -17.35 -25.29
N LEU A 389 -17.15 -16.76 -24.58
CA LEU A 389 -17.17 -15.33 -24.21
C LEU A 389 -17.19 -14.42 -25.44
N LEU A 390 -16.51 -14.82 -26.51
CA LEU A 390 -16.49 -14.10 -27.78
C LEU A 390 -17.80 -14.28 -28.54
N THR A 391 -18.27 -15.53 -28.69
CA THR A 391 -19.50 -15.84 -29.45
C THR A 391 -20.76 -15.24 -28.83
N GLU A 392 -20.79 -15.06 -27.51
CA GLU A 392 -21.91 -14.43 -26.79
C GLU A 392 -21.77 -12.90 -26.72
N GLY A 393 -20.69 -12.33 -27.26
CA GLY A 393 -20.41 -10.90 -27.18
C GLY A 393 -20.13 -10.41 -25.76
N THR A 394 -19.78 -11.31 -24.83
CA THR A 394 -19.39 -10.96 -23.45
C THR A 394 -18.07 -10.19 -23.46
N ALA A 395 -17.08 -10.70 -24.20
CA ALA A 395 -15.83 -10.04 -24.51
C ALA A 395 -15.69 -9.86 -26.03
N ASP A 396 -15.01 -8.80 -26.46
CA ASP A 396 -14.70 -8.54 -27.86
C ASP A 396 -13.35 -9.16 -28.25
N VAL A 397 -12.43 -9.24 -27.28
CA VAL A 397 -11.09 -9.80 -27.45
C VAL A 397 -10.70 -10.63 -26.23
N LEU A 398 -10.15 -11.82 -26.45
CA LEU A 398 -9.45 -12.57 -25.41
C LEU A 398 -7.94 -12.34 -25.57
N ILE A 399 -7.25 -12.18 -24.45
CA ILE A 399 -5.78 -12.06 -24.43
C ILE A 399 -5.20 -13.14 -23.55
N ILE A 400 -4.26 -13.91 -24.08
CA ILE A 400 -3.43 -14.83 -23.30
C ILE A 400 -2.07 -14.15 -23.08
N PRO A 401 -1.79 -13.60 -21.89
CA PRO A 401 -0.51 -12.96 -21.61
C PRO A 401 0.59 -14.03 -21.43
N TYR A 402 1.78 -13.75 -21.97
CA TYR A 402 2.97 -14.57 -21.73
C TYR A 402 3.78 -14.08 -20.52
N PHE A 403 3.28 -13.09 -19.80
CA PHE A 403 3.88 -12.57 -18.58
C PHE A 403 2.90 -12.69 -17.41
N ASN A 404 3.43 -12.63 -16.19
CA ASN A 404 2.62 -12.69 -14.99
C ASN A 404 1.94 -11.33 -14.74
N MET A 405 0.61 -11.28 -14.85
CA MET A 405 -0.19 -10.04 -14.69
C MET A 405 -0.13 -9.43 -13.28
N GLN A 406 0.31 -10.18 -12.26
CA GLN A 406 0.51 -9.71 -10.89
C GLN A 406 1.92 -9.14 -10.67
N TRP A 407 2.96 -9.86 -11.11
CA TRP A 407 4.36 -9.58 -10.75
C TRP A 407 5.16 -8.82 -11.82
N ALA A 408 4.68 -8.77 -13.08
CA ALA A 408 5.28 -7.96 -14.15
C ALA A 408 5.58 -6.48 -13.80
N PRO A 409 4.81 -5.76 -12.97
CA PRO A 409 5.19 -4.39 -12.60
C PRO A 409 6.46 -4.29 -11.76
N GLN A 410 6.88 -5.37 -11.11
CA GLN A 410 8.09 -5.38 -10.29
C GLN A 410 9.35 -5.61 -11.13
N MET A 411 9.23 -6.32 -12.25
CA MET A 411 10.32 -6.54 -13.19
C MET A 411 9.80 -6.84 -14.60
N TRP A 412 10.32 -6.12 -15.60
CA TRP A 412 9.83 -6.18 -16.97
C TRP A 412 10.96 -6.13 -18.03
N PRO A 413 10.84 -6.88 -19.14
CA PRO A 413 9.98 -8.06 -19.30
C PRO A 413 10.61 -9.30 -18.63
N CYS A 414 11.94 -9.31 -18.50
CA CYS A 414 12.76 -10.34 -17.87
C CYS A 414 14.11 -9.79 -17.41
N LEU A 415 14.82 -10.55 -16.55
CA LEU A 415 16.12 -10.17 -16.00
C LEU A 415 17.18 -9.86 -17.07
N GLU A 416 17.16 -10.57 -18.18
CA GLU A 416 18.14 -10.41 -19.27
C GLU A 416 17.74 -9.31 -20.26
N GLN A 417 16.46 -8.97 -20.31
CA GLN A 417 15.86 -8.07 -21.31
C GLN A 417 15.45 -6.72 -20.72
N THR A 418 15.47 -6.59 -19.39
CA THR A 418 15.08 -5.37 -18.68
C THR A 418 16.10 -4.27 -18.90
N THR A 419 15.61 -3.05 -19.11
CA THR A 419 16.46 -1.85 -19.14
C THR A 419 16.95 -1.43 -17.74
N ALA A 420 16.37 -1.99 -16.68
CA ALA A 420 16.77 -1.73 -15.30
C ALA A 420 18.15 -2.32 -14.99
N LYS A 421 19.04 -1.53 -14.38
CA LYS A 421 20.37 -2.01 -13.96
C LYS A 421 20.31 -2.70 -12.60
N LEU A 422 19.87 -3.96 -12.61
CA LEU A 422 19.75 -4.77 -11.40
C LEU A 422 21.12 -5.22 -10.86
N ASN A 423 21.34 -5.05 -9.56
CA ASN A 423 22.48 -5.62 -8.84
C ASN A 423 22.30 -7.13 -8.58
N SER A 424 23.33 -7.80 -8.04
CA SER A 424 23.29 -9.25 -7.76
C SER A 424 22.14 -9.65 -6.85
N ASP A 425 21.93 -8.89 -5.77
CA ASP A 425 20.94 -9.21 -4.74
C ASP A 425 19.52 -9.07 -5.30
N GLN A 426 19.28 -8.03 -6.10
CA GLN A 426 18.01 -7.83 -6.80
C GLN A 426 17.73 -8.95 -7.79
N ARG A 427 18.74 -9.40 -8.54
CA ARG A 427 18.60 -10.54 -9.45
C ARG A 427 18.25 -11.82 -8.69
N GLU A 428 18.92 -12.08 -7.56
CA GLU A 428 18.64 -13.24 -6.72
C GLU A 428 17.21 -13.22 -6.16
N ILE A 429 16.73 -12.06 -5.71
CA ILE A 429 15.34 -11.87 -5.27
C ILE A 429 14.36 -12.22 -6.40
N PHE A 430 14.57 -11.70 -7.61
CA PHE A 430 13.66 -12.01 -8.71
C PHE A 430 13.72 -13.46 -9.19
N MET A 431 14.90 -14.09 -9.15
CA MET A 431 15.05 -15.51 -9.45
C MET A 431 14.41 -16.42 -8.39
N SER A 432 14.17 -15.91 -7.18
CA SER A 432 13.57 -16.69 -6.10
C SER A 432 12.05 -16.80 -6.22
N PHE A 433 11.39 -15.91 -6.98
CA PHE A 433 9.94 -15.97 -7.20
C PHE A 433 9.59 -17.10 -8.18
N PRO A 434 8.94 -18.19 -7.71
CA PRO A 434 8.67 -19.35 -8.56
C PRO A 434 7.73 -19.04 -9.73
N GLU A 435 6.88 -18.03 -9.55
CA GLU A 435 5.88 -17.59 -10.53
C GLU A 435 6.41 -16.61 -11.57
N PHE A 436 7.67 -16.15 -11.42
CA PHE A 436 8.29 -15.25 -12.39
C PHE A 436 8.84 -16.06 -13.57
N ILE A 437 8.01 -16.22 -14.60
CA ILE A 437 8.37 -16.91 -15.84
C ILE A 437 8.54 -15.89 -16.96
N CYS A 438 9.64 -16.01 -17.70
CA CYS A 438 9.91 -15.14 -18.82
C CYS A 438 8.93 -15.32 -19.99
N PRO A 439 8.57 -14.24 -20.72
CA PRO A 439 7.65 -14.30 -21.84
C PRO A 439 7.94 -15.40 -22.86
N ASP A 440 9.19 -15.54 -23.28
CA ASP A 440 9.57 -16.56 -24.27
C ASP A 440 9.33 -17.99 -23.75
N LYS A 441 9.67 -18.25 -22.48
CA LYS A 441 9.44 -19.55 -21.85
C LYS A 441 7.95 -19.82 -21.67
N ARG A 442 7.19 -18.83 -21.21
CA ARG A 442 5.74 -18.96 -21.01
C ARG A 442 4.99 -19.16 -22.32
N LYS A 443 5.43 -18.48 -23.39
CA LYS A 443 4.92 -18.68 -24.74
C LYS A 443 5.12 -20.12 -25.22
N LEU A 444 6.29 -20.71 -24.98
CA LEU A 444 6.56 -22.11 -25.29
C LEU A 444 5.65 -23.06 -24.48
N GLU A 445 5.46 -22.81 -23.19
CA GLU A 445 4.53 -23.59 -22.35
C GLU A 445 3.09 -23.57 -22.86
N LEU A 446 2.66 -22.43 -23.41
CA LEU A 446 1.30 -22.24 -23.92
C LEU A 446 1.15 -22.56 -25.41
N GLN A 447 2.20 -23.03 -26.08
CA GLN A 447 2.19 -23.25 -27.53
C GLN A 447 1.11 -24.24 -27.97
N SER A 448 0.86 -25.30 -27.20
CA SER A 448 -0.20 -26.28 -27.48
C SER A 448 -1.60 -25.64 -27.40
N VAL A 449 -1.81 -24.75 -26.43
CA VAL A 449 -3.06 -23.99 -26.26
C VAL A 449 -3.28 -23.06 -27.44
N ILE A 450 -2.26 -22.27 -27.81
CA ILE A 450 -2.33 -21.33 -28.94
C ILE A 450 -2.56 -22.08 -30.26
N HIS A 451 -1.92 -23.22 -30.47
CA HIS A 451 -2.13 -24.06 -31.64
C HIS A 451 -3.58 -24.55 -31.73
N ALA A 452 -4.11 -25.11 -30.64
CA ALA A 452 -5.48 -25.62 -30.61
C ALA A 452 -6.54 -24.52 -30.82
N LEU A 453 -6.26 -23.28 -30.41
CA LEU A 453 -7.11 -22.12 -30.69
C LEU A 453 -7.06 -21.69 -32.16
N ARG A 454 -5.88 -21.74 -32.80
CA ARG A 454 -5.73 -21.43 -34.23
C ARG A 454 -6.50 -22.38 -35.14
N GLU A 455 -6.64 -23.64 -34.73
CA GLU A 455 -7.40 -24.66 -35.46
C GLU A 455 -8.91 -24.46 -35.38
N GLN A 456 -9.40 -23.59 -34.48
CA GLN A 456 -10.83 -23.32 -34.36
C GLN A 456 -11.32 -22.45 -35.54
N PRO A 457 -12.37 -22.88 -36.25
CA PRO A 457 -12.82 -22.20 -37.47
C PRO A 457 -13.40 -20.81 -37.20
N ASN A 458 -13.89 -20.57 -35.98
CA ASN A 458 -14.68 -19.39 -35.66
C ASN A 458 -13.86 -18.19 -35.19
N VAL A 459 -12.57 -18.39 -34.94
CA VAL A 459 -11.70 -17.36 -34.35
C VAL A 459 -10.47 -17.09 -35.21
N GLU A 460 -9.97 -15.89 -35.07
CA GLU A 460 -8.65 -15.46 -35.53
C GLU A 460 -7.73 -15.34 -34.32
N VAL A 461 -6.52 -15.89 -34.43
CA VAL A 461 -5.52 -15.84 -33.36
C VAL A 461 -4.27 -15.14 -33.88
N VAL A 462 -3.97 -13.96 -33.34
CA VAL A 462 -2.73 -13.24 -33.60
C VAL A 462 -1.78 -13.42 -32.42
N ASP A 463 -0.64 -14.04 -32.67
CA ASP A 463 0.33 -14.44 -31.65
C ASP A 463 1.59 -13.57 -31.75
N THR A 464 1.82 -12.77 -30.71
CA THR A 464 2.94 -11.81 -30.65
C THR A 464 4.06 -12.34 -29.75
N ALA A 465 5.07 -11.52 -29.46
CA ALA A 465 6.12 -11.89 -28.50
C ALA A 465 5.64 -11.90 -27.04
N LEU A 466 4.66 -11.07 -26.68
CA LEU A 466 4.26 -10.84 -25.28
C LEU A 466 2.90 -11.41 -24.92
N PHE A 467 2.04 -11.64 -25.90
CA PHE A 467 0.69 -12.18 -25.71
C PHE A 467 0.12 -12.74 -27.02
N ALA A 468 -0.92 -13.55 -26.93
CA ALA A 468 -1.81 -13.86 -28.04
C ALA A 468 -3.14 -13.12 -27.89
N THR A 469 -3.69 -12.63 -29.01
CA THR A 469 -5.05 -12.10 -29.11
C THR A 469 -5.92 -13.07 -29.86
N ILE A 470 -7.16 -13.24 -29.39
CA ILE A 470 -8.16 -14.11 -29.99
C ILE A 470 -9.42 -13.28 -30.22
N ARG A 471 -9.92 -13.29 -31.46
CA ARG A 471 -11.11 -12.57 -31.90
C ARG A 471 -12.05 -13.51 -32.66
N LEU A 472 -13.35 -13.20 -32.72
CA LEU A 472 -14.20 -13.81 -33.74
C LEU A 472 -13.74 -13.36 -35.12
N ARG A 473 -13.79 -14.27 -36.09
CA ARG A 473 -13.54 -13.87 -37.47
C ARG A 473 -14.60 -12.87 -37.94
N PRO A 474 -14.24 -11.88 -38.79
CA PRO A 474 -15.16 -10.85 -39.26
C PRO A 474 -16.45 -11.39 -39.89
N GLU A 475 -16.40 -12.56 -40.54
CA GLU A 475 -17.56 -13.17 -41.18
C GLU A 475 -18.62 -13.63 -40.18
N LEU A 476 -18.22 -13.82 -38.91
CA LEU A 476 -19.08 -14.31 -37.83
C LEU A 476 -19.43 -13.23 -36.82
N SER A 477 -18.74 -12.08 -36.82
CA SER A 477 -18.92 -11.03 -35.81
C SER A 477 -20.17 -10.17 -36.03
N GLY A 478 -20.87 -10.31 -37.17
CA GLY A 478 -22.10 -9.56 -37.47
C GLY A 478 -21.94 -8.03 -37.50
N ALA A 479 -20.70 -7.53 -37.37
CA ALA A 479 -20.38 -6.12 -37.31
C ALA A 479 -20.09 -5.61 -38.72
N GLU A 480 -20.95 -4.72 -39.22
CA GLU A 480 -20.66 -3.93 -40.42
C GLU A 480 -19.31 -3.22 -40.24
N ASN A 481 -18.41 -3.44 -41.20
CA ASN A 481 -17.08 -2.84 -41.27
C ASN A 481 -17.18 -1.32 -41.07
N HIS A 482 -16.84 -0.81 -39.89
CA HIS A 482 -16.44 0.58 -39.75
C HIS A 482 -15.02 0.70 -40.28
N PRO A 483 -14.80 1.34 -41.45
CA PRO A 483 -13.47 1.43 -42.02
C PRO A 483 -12.60 2.31 -41.11
N ILE A 484 -11.38 1.82 -40.91
CA ILE A 484 -10.26 2.56 -40.34
C ILE A 484 -10.07 3.83 -41.18
N SER A 485 -10.41 4.99 -40.63
CA SER A 485 -9.95 6.28 -41.16
C SER A 485 -8.61 6.60 -40.48
N PRO A 486 -7.48 6.52 -41.20
CA PRO A 486 -6.21 6.99 -40.68
C PRO A 486 -6.16 8.48 -40.96
N ASP A 487 -6.80 9.30 -40.14
CA ASP A 487 -6.49 10.74 -40.01
C ASP A 487 -7.39 11.36 -38.93
N THR A 488 -6.80 12.29 -38.17
CA THR A 488 -7.25 12.89 -36.89
C THR A 488 -6.86 12.03 -35.67
N VAL A 489 -5.96 12.45 -34.78
CA VAL A 489 -5.94 13.73 -34.05
C VAL A 489 -4.51 14.12 -33.60
N ASN A 490 -4.26 15.44 -33.68
CA ASN A 490 -3.19 16.24 -33.08
C ASN A 490 -3.23 16.26 -31.55
#